data_AF-A0A5Q0MD69-F1
#
_entry.id   AF-A0A5Q0MD69-F1
#
_cell.length_a   1.000
_cell.length_b   1.000
_cell.length_c   1.000
_cell.angle_alpha   90.00
_cell.angle_beta   90.00
_cell.angle_gamma   90.00
#
_symmetry.space_group_name_H-M   'P 1'
#
loop_
_entity.id
_entity.type
_entity.pdbx_description
1 polymer ?
#
loop_
_entity_poly.entity_id
_entity_poly.type
_entity_poly.pdbx_seq_one_letter_code
_entity_poly.pdbx_strand_id
1 'polypeptide(L)'
;MSTRKGWRDRLAGYPNLPNVKAILPAMRAQHGKGTIATPSPAEVEEAMRDVPEGRLATVFGIGEEMAERHHATIRCTATTAIFARMVVQRGKRYFVEDFARKLVGTR
;
A
#
# COMPACT_ATOMS: atom_id res chain seq x y z
N MET A 1 -8.57 9.80 -30.05
CA MET A 1 -8.49 10.37 -28.69
C MET A 1 -8.20 9.24 -27.72
N SER A 2 -7.01 9.19 -27.08
CA SER A 2 -6.74 8.22 -26.03
C SER A 2 -7.62 8.56 -24.83
N THR A 3 -8.65 7.75 -24.56
CA THR A 3 -9.45 7.85 -23.35
C THR A 3 -8.49 7.70 -22.17
N ARG A 4 -8.29 8.76 -21.38
CA ARG A 4 -7.52 8.64 -20.14
C ARG A 4 -8.17 7.53 -19.32
N LYS A 5 -7.44 6.43 -19.12
CA LYS A 5 -7.85 5.37 -18.19
C LYS A 5 -8.25 5.98 -16.86
N GLY A 6 -9.36 5.49 -16.30
CA GLY A 6 -9.81 5.87 -14.97
C GLY A 6 -8.74 5.56 -13.93
N TRP A 7 -8.85 6.21 -12.78
CA TRP A 7 -7.91 5.99 -11.68
C TRP A 7 -7.91 4.54 -11.19
N ARG A 8 -9.10 3.93 -11.08
CA ARG A 8 -9.25 2.51 -10.71
C ARG A 8 -8.58 1.59 -11.73
N ASP A 9 -8.71 1.90 -13.02
CA ASP A 9 -8.04 1.16 -14.09
C ASP A 9 -6.50 1.25 -14.02
N ARG A 10 -5.96 2.31 -13.39
CA ARG A 10 -4.52 2.44 -13.12
C ARG A 10 -4.07 1.59 -11.92
N LEU A 11 -4.89 1.50 -10.87
CA LEU A 11 -4.61 0.61 -9.74
C LEU A 11 -4.66 -0.87 -10.17
N ALA A 12 -5.61 -1.21 -11.03
CA ALA A 12 -5.71 -2.52 -11.68
C ALA A 12 -4.63 -2.77 -12.76
N GLY A 13 -3.82 -1.76 -13.09
CA GLY A 13 -2.83 -1.80 -14.16
C GLY A 13 -1.54 -2.57 -13.85
N TYR A 14 -1.50 -3.29 -12.73
CA TYR A 14 -0.33 -4.03 -12.24
C TYR A 14 -0.63 -5.54 -12.19
N PRO A 15 -0.66 -6.23 -13.34
CA PRO A 15 -1.18 -7.60 -13.45
C PRO A 15 -0.36 -8.65 -12.68
N ASN A 16 0.87 -8.34 -12.30
CA ASN A 16 1.78 -9.26 -11.60
C ASN A 16 1.88 -8.96 -10.09
N LEU A 17 0.92 -8.19 -9.55
CA LEU A 17 0.86 -7.82 -8.14
C LEU A 17 -0.52 -8.16 -7.53
N PRO A 18 -0.57 -8.57 -6.25
CA PRO A 18 0.56 -8.83 -5.35
C PRO A 18 1.41 -10.03 -5.80
N ASN A 19 2.67 -10.07 -5.36
CA ASN A 19 3.50 -11.27 -5.51
C ASN A 19 4.42 -11.49 -4.32
N VAL A 20 4.83 -12.74 -4.14
CA VAL A 20 5.80 -13.16 -3.14
C VAL A 20 6.97 -13.82 -3.87
N LYS A 21 8.19 -13.37 -3.57
CA LYS A 21 9.42 -13.90 -4.18
C LYS A 21 10.44 -14.25 -3.11
N ALA A 22 11.38 -15.13 -3.42
CA ALA A 22 12.50 -15.40 -2.52
C ALA A 22 13.36 -14.14 -2.31
N ILE A 23 13.86 -13.95 -1.09
CA ILE A 23 14.82 -12.89 -0.79
C ILE A 23 16.10 -13.16 -1.59
N LEU A 24 16.49 -12.16 -2.39
CA LEU A 24 17.66 -12.20 -3.25
C LEU A 24 18.93 -12.38 -2.43
N PRO A 25 19.94 -13.14 -2.92
CA PRO A 25 21.20 -13.37 -2.20
C PRO A 25 21.86 -12.09 -1.65
N ALA A 26 21.85 -11.01 -2.43
CA ALA A 26 22.40 -9.71 -2.05
C ALA A 26 21.71 -9.07 -0.83
N MET A 27 20.45 -9.41 -0.57
CA MET A 27 19.66 -8.85 0.55
C MET A 27 19.72 -9.74 1.81
N ARG A 28 20.23 -10.97 1.70
CA ARG A 28 20.21 -11.96 2.80
C ARG A 28 21.08 -11.56 3.99
N ALA A 29 22.13 -10.77 3.77
CA ALA A 29 22.98 -10.28 4.85
C ALA A 29 22.18 -9.43 5.87
N GLN A 30 21.18 -8.68 5.39
CA GLN A 30 20.35 -7.81 6.23
C GLN A 30 19.04 -8.48 6.66
N HIS A 31 18.44 -9.30 5.80
CA HIS A 31 17.08 -9.81 6.00
C HIS A 31 16.99 -11.33 6.21
N GLY A 32 18.11 -12.05 6.15
CA GLY A 32 18.13 -13.50 6.23
C GLY A 32 17.57 -14.21 4.99
N LYS A 33 17.30 -15.51 5.15
CA LYS A 33 16.60 -16.32 4.13
C LYS A 33 15.10 -16.19 4.33
N GLY A 34 14.34 -16.32 3.25
CA GLY A 34 12.89 -16.25 3.30
C GLY A 34 12.32 -15.67 2.02
N THR A 35 11.15 -15.07 2.15
CA THR A 35 10.40 -14.46 1.04
C THR A 35 10.07 -12.99 1.31
N ILE A 36 9.92 -12.22 0.25
CA ILE A 36 9.52 -10.82 0.26
C ILE A 36 8.16 -10.65 -0.43
N ALA A 37 7.19 -10.06 0.26
CA ALA A 37 5.90 -9.65 -0.30
C ALA A 37 6.02 -8.29 -1.00
N THR A 38 5.58 -8.25 -2.25
CA THR A 38 5.37 -7.02 -3.00
C THR A 38 3.87 -6.79 -3.13
N PRO A 39 3.30 -5.79 -2.45
CA PRO A 39 1.85 -5.56 -2.48
C PRO A 39 1.41 -5.00 -3.83
N SER A 40 0.11 -5.05 -4.12
CA SER A 40 -0.51 -4.28 -5.20
C SER A 40 -0.89 -2.86 -4.73
N PRO A 41 -1.09 -1.91 -5.66
CA PRO A 41 -1.62 -0.59 -5.30
C PRO A 41 -3.01 -0.63 -4.65
N ALA A 42 -3.84 -1.60 -5.06
CA ALA A 42 -5.20 -1.75 -4.55
C ALA A 42 -5.20 -2.18 -3.08
N GLU A 43 -4.34 -3.14 -2.70
CA GLU A 43 -4.22 -3.56 -1.31
C GLU A 43 -3.65 -2.46 -0.41
N VAL A 44 -2.74 -1.65 -0.94
CA VAL A 44 -2.24 -0.48 -0.19
C VAL A 44 -3.34 0.57 -0.02
N GLU A 45 -4.20 0.78 -1.03
CA GLU A 45 -5.37 1.68 -0.91
C GLU A 45 -6.38 1.15 0.11
N GLU A 46 -6.65 -0.16 0.11
CA GLU A 46 -7.52 -0.83 1.07
C GLU A 46 -6.99 -0.68 2.50
N ALA A 47 -5.74 -1.06 2.76
CA ALA A 47 -5.12 -0.94 4.08
C ALA A 47 -5.09 0.53 4.58
N MET A 48 -4.89 1.49 3.67
CA MET A 48 -4.97 2.91 4.03
C MET A 48 -6.39 3.39 4.34
N ARG A 49 -7.42 2.79 3.73
CA ARG A 49 -8.84 3.12 3.97
C ARG A 49 -9.32 2.59 5.31
N ASP A 50 -8.78 1.46 5.74
CA ASP A 50 -9.17 0.79 6.98
C ASP A 50 -8.56 1.43 8.24
N VAL A 51 -7.67 2.42 8.08
CA VAL A 51 -7.09 3.17 9.20
C VAL A 51 -8.17 3.98 9.91
N PRO A 52 -8.44 3.72 11.21
CA PRO A 52 -9.45 4.47 11.95
C PRO A 52 -9.06 5.93 12.13
N GLU A 53 -10.06 6.79 12.34
CA GLU A 53 -9.82 8.18 12.70
C GLU A 53 -9.02 8.28 14.01
N GLY A 54 -8.12 9.27 14.08
CA GLY A 54 -7.22 9.47 15.22
C GLY A 54 -6.12 8.41 15.35
N ARG A 55 -6.02 7.45 14.41
CA ARG A 55 -4.94 6.47 14.34
C ARG A 55 -3.95 6.81 13.24
N LEU A 56 -2.72 6.36 13.44
CA LEU A 56 -1.62 6.52 12.50
C LEU A 56 -1.24 5.13 11.96
N ALA A 57 -1.35 4.96 10.65
CA ALA A 57 -0.68 3.87 9.95
C ALA A 57 0.60 4.38 9.31
N THR A 58 1.66 3.58 9.37
CA THR A 58 2.93 3.88 8.71
C THR A 58 3.10 3.00 7.49
N VAL A 59 3.98 3.40 6.57
CA VAL A 59 4.46 2.51 5.51
C VAL A 59 5.00 1.21 6.13
N PHE A 60 5.51 1.26 7.37
CA PHE A 60 5.96 0.08 8.11
C PHE A 60 4.82 -0.89 8.43
N GLY A 61 3.81 -0.42 9.15
CA GLY A 61 2.65 -1.24 9.50
C GLY A 61 1.88 -1.76 8.30
N ILE A 62 1.63 -0.90 7.28
CA ILE A 62 0.91 -1.33 6.07
C ILE A 62 1.66 -2.48 5.37
N GLY A 63 2.98 -2.38 5.24
CA GLY A 63 3.73 -3.46 4.60
C GLY A 63 3.81 -4.73 5.47
N GLU A 64 3.75 -4.62 6.79
CA GLU A 64 3.75 -5.78 7.70
C GLU A 64 2.45 -6.56 7.54
N GLU A 65 1.31 -5.87 7.51
CA GLU A 65 0.02 -6.47 7.19
C GLU A 65 0.05 -7.22 5.85
N MET A 66 0.72 -6.66 4.83
CA MET A 66 0.87 -7.33 3.53
C MET A 66 1.78 -8.56 3.60
N ALA A 67 2.85 -8.53 4.41
CA ALA A 67 3.69 -9.70 4.61
C ALA A 67 2.92 -10.81 5.34
N GLU A 68 2.11 -10.46 6.34
CA GLU A 68 1.25 -11.40 7.06
C GLU A 68 0.19 -12.00 6.12
N ARG A 69 -0.54 -11.15 5.39
CA ARG A 69 -1.62 -11.53 4.45
C ARG A 69 -1.12 -12.50 3.38
N HIS A 70 0.12 -12.34 2.92
CA HIS A 70 0.72 -13.16 1.86
C HIS A 70 1.71 -14.22 2.36
N HIS A 71 1.77 -14.45 3.67
CA HIS A 71 2.69 -15.41 4.31
C HIS A 71 4.16 -15.23 3.88
N ALA A 72 4.60 -13.99 3.75
CA ALA A 72 5.98 -13.65 3.42
C ALA A 72 6.82 -13.38 4.67
N THR A 73 8.12 -13.69 4.60
CA THR A 73 9.04 -13.42 5.71
C THR A 73 9.24 -11.93 5.94
N ILE A 74 9.32 -11.15 4.87
CA ILE A 74 9.50 -9.69 4.92
C ILE A 74 8.58 -9.00 3.91
N ARG A 75 8.47 -7.69 4.08
CA ARG A 75 7.73 -6.78 3.21
C ARG A 75 8.64 -5.99 2.27
N CYS A 76 8.14 -5.61 1.10
CA CYS A 76 8.80 -4.61 0.26
C CYS A 76 8.41 -3.19 0.69
N THR A 77 9.25 -2.59 1.54
CA THR A 77 9.04 -1.21 2.03
C THR A 77 9.01 -0.19 0.90
N ALA A 78 9.87 -0.36 -0.12
CA ALA A 78 9.97 0.58 -1.24
C ALA A 78 8.67 0.60 -2.07
N THR A 79 8.16 -0.57 -2.46
CA THR A 79 6.90 -0.66 -3.22
C THR A 79 5.72 -0.14 -2.41
N THR A 80 5.65 -0.48 -1.12
CA THR A 80 4.61 0.03 -0.21
C THR A 80 4.64 1.56 -0.15
N ALA A 81 5.82 2.18 0.00
CA ALA A 81 5.96 3.64 0.02
C ALA A 81 5.54 4.30 -1.30
N ILE A 82 5.95 3.71 -2.44
CA ILE A 82 5.60 4.22 -3.78
C ILE A 82 4.08 4.19 -3.97
N PHE A 83 3.43 3.08 -3.64
CA PHE A 83 1.97 2.95 -3.79
C PHE A 83 1.21 3.79 -2.78
N ALA A 84 1.65 3.87 -1.52
CA ALA A 84 1.04 4.76 -0.54
C ALA A 84 1.10 6.22 -1.02
N ARG A 85 2.25 6.68 -1.52
CA ARG A 85 2.38 8.01 -2.12
C ARG A 85 1.48 8.18 -3.35
N MET A 86 1.38 7.14 -4.19
CA MET A 86 0.52 7.16 -5.37
C MET A 86 -0.96 7.34 -5.00
N VAL A 87 -1.41 6.64 -3.95
CA VAL A 87 -2.76 6.75 -3.37
C VAL A 87 -2.97 8.15 -2.79
N VAL A 88 -2.06 8.68 -1.95
CA VAL A 88 -2.18 10.02 -1.34
C VAL A 88 -2.19 11.14 -2.39
N GLN A 89 -1.25 11.12 -3.35
CA GLN A 89 -1.05 12.23 -4.29
C GLN A 89 -2.24 12.46 -5.22
N ARG A 90 -3.08 11.45 -5.44
CA ARG A 90 -4.36 11.58 -6.16
C ARG A 90 -5.58 11.55 -5.26
N GLY A 91 -5.43 11.02 -4.06
CA GLY A 91 -6.32 11.21 -2.93
C GLY A 91 -6.26 12.59 -2.30
N LYS A 92 -5.74 13.64 -2.99
CA LYS A 92 -5.81 15.04 -2.53
C LYS A 92 -7.23 15.45 -2.09
N ARG A 93 -8.27 14.76 -2.57
CA ARG A 93 -9.64 14.87 -2.06
C ARG A 93 -9.92 13.89 -0.91
N TYR A 94 -9.60 12.61 -1.02
CA TYR A 94 -9.91 11.64 0.06
C TYR A 94 -9.15 11.91 1.38
N PHE A 95 -7.84 12.16 1.42
CA PHE A 95 -7.21 12.32 2.75
C PHE A 95 -7.62 13.63 3.45
N VAL A 96 -7.80 14.74 2.72
CA VAL A 96 -8.20 16.02 3.32
C VAL A 96 -9.72 16.13 3.50
N GLU A 97 -10.54 15.72 2.54
CA GLU A 97 -12.00 15.77 2.67
C GLU A 97 -12.53 14.66 3.57
N ASP A 98 -11.92 13.48 3.60
CA ASP A 98 -12.35 12.40 4.50
C ASP A 98 -11.89 12.71 5.93
N PHE A 99 -10.68 13.25 6.15
CA PHE A 99 -10.26 13.75 7.46
C PHE A 99 -11.05 14.99 7.87
N ALA A 100 -11.35 15.93 6.97
CA ALA A 100 -12.23 17.06 7.27
C ALA A 100 -13.67 16.62 7.53
N ARG A 101 -14.27 15.73 6.73
CA ARG A 101 -15.62 15.20 6.98
C ARG A 101 -15.69 14.40 8.28
N LYS A 102 -14.64 13.66 8.62
CA LYS A 102 -14.52 12.92 9.88
C LYS A 102 -14.36 13.88 11.08
N LEU A 103 -13.50 14.90 10.97
CA LEU A 103 -13.35 15.96 11.99
C LEU A 103 -14.63 16.81 12.19
N VAL A 104 -15.38 17.09 11.12
CA VAL A 104 -16.63 17.89 11.20
C VAL A 104 -17.83 17.00 11.58
N GLY A 105 -17.68 15.67 11.54
CA GLY A 105 -18.72 14.68 11.77
C GLY A 105 -18.89 14.23 13.23
N THR A 106 -18.19 14.84 14.18
CA THR A 106 -18.34 14.50 15.61
C THR A 106 -19.08 15.61 16.34
N ARG A 107 -20.39 15.42 16.51
CA ARG A 107 -21.20 16.04 17.55
C ARG A 107 -21.78 14.95 18.42
#